data_AF-A0AAJ2LT69-F1
#
_entry.id   AF-A0AAJ2LT69-F1
#
_cell.length_a   1.000
_cell.length_b   1.000
_cell.length_c   1.000
_cell.angle_alpha   90.00
_cell.angle_beta   90.00
_cell.angle_gamma   90.00
#
_symmetry.space_group_name_H-M   'P 1'
#
loop_
_entity.id
_entity.type
_entity.pdbx_description
1 polymer ?
#
loop_
_entity_poly.entity_id
_entity_poly.type
_entity_poly.pdbx_seq_one_letter_code
_entity_poly.pdbx_strand_id
1 'polypeptide(L)'
;MPPENLNELIESALVVDDSALQRQHSVSLLQELGVDLIYEAGNGNEALDLLALLKLPLGLAVIDLEMPGMDGIELIQQLQQKSIDIPLIVASSRETSLLLSVETMIQALGMNLIGVLQKPLNQGQLRAALQSFRPRGGGAHADDDPQPSMCESDLGTAIGGGQVLPYFQPKVDVQTGILKGVEALARWIHPERGMIPPDRFIPLAEQCGLIHDLTISMMDQSMAQAAVWHSRGLAIKVAVNLSPLSLEQPDFLHRILELVDKHALPAENVVLEITESSVVAHKGNSLGMLARLRLKGFGLSIDDYGTGFSSMQQLARIPFTELKIDRSFVHGAHDRKNLRVILQSALDMAQRLELVTVAEGVETMEDWRLLQDFGCSLGQGYLIGKPMPANELPLWLKGHHRRLSELRPLGKGAATGGSV
;
A
#
# COMPACT_ATOMS: atom_id res chain seq x y z
N MET A 1 21.81 6.75 11.89
CA MET A 1 21.53 8.14 12.31
C MET A 1 20.84 8.82 11.15
N PRO A 2 19.72 9.54 11.35
CA PRO A 2 19.13 10.34 10.27
C PRO A 2 20.12 11.47 9.89
N PRO A 3 20.13 11.92 8.63
CA PRO A 3 21.04 12.98 8.20
C PRO A 3 20.72 14.25 8.99
N GLU A 4 21.74 14.79 9.69
CA GLU A 4 21.62 15.97 10.53
C GLU A 4 21.55 17.29 9.74
N ASN A 5 21.76 17.26 8.40
CA ASN A 5 21.75 18.45 7.55
C ASN A 5 20.73 18.33 6.41
N LEU A 6 19.69 19.17 6.45
CA LEU A 6 18.71 19.35 5.37
C LEU A 6 19.37 19.93 4.09
N ASN A 7 20.50 20.63 4.25
CA ASN A 7 21.27 21.27 3.17
C ASN A 7 21.76 20.30 2.09
N GLU A 8 21.88 19.00 2.37
CA GLU A 8 22.33 18.01 1.36
C GLU A 8 21.19 17.50 0.45
N LEU A 9 19.92 17.82 0.76
CA LEU A 9 18.75 17.22 0.08
C LEU A 9 17.92 18.20 -0.77
N ILE A 10 17.93 19.50 -0.48
CA ILE A 10 17.12 20.51 -1.18
C ILE A 10 17.96 21.78 -1.40
N GLU A 11 18.57 21.90 -2.58
CA GLU A 11 19.40 23.06 -2.93
C GLU A 11 18.57 24.29 -3.36
N SER A 12 17.32 24.07 -3.80
CA SER A 12 16.44 25.15 -4.25
C SER A 12 14.96 24.88 -3.98
N ALA A 13 14.19 25.93 -3.73
CA ALA A 13 12.75 25.86 -3.52
C ALA A 13 11.97 26.95 -4.28
N LEU A 14 10.72 26.68 -4.63
CA LEU A 14 9.75 27.65 -5.13
C LEU A 14 8.62 27.81 -4.11
N VAL A 15 8.29 29.04 -3.72
CA VAL A 15 7.15 29.36 -2.88
C VAL A 15 6.11 30.08 -3.73
N VAL A 16 4.92 29.48 -3.84
CA VAL A 16 3.78 30.04 -4.59
C VAL A 16 2.67 30.36 -3.60
N ASP A 17 2.42 31.65 -3.39
CA ASP A 17 1.45 32.14 -2.41
C ASP A 17 1.03 33.57 -2.80
N ASP A 18 -0.27 33.87 -2.83
CA ASP A 18 -0.78 35.18 -3.25
C ASP A 18 -0.56 36.27 -2.18
N SER A 19 -0.47 35.86 -0.93
CA SER A 19 -0.24 36.74 0.20
C SER A 19 1.24 37.00 0.37
N ALA A 20 1.67 38.24 0.08
CA ALA A 20 3.07 38.65 0.27
C ALA A 20 3.58 38.38 1.70
N LEU A 21 2.72 38.51 2.72
CA LEU A 21 3.07 38.21 4.11
C LEU A 21 3.32 36.72 4.33
N GLN A 22 2.44 35.85 3.82
CA GLN A 22 2.57 34.40 4.01
C GLN A 22 3.69 33.81 3.17
N ARG A 23 3.91 34.37 1.97
CA ARG A 23 5.06 34.05 1.12
C ARG A 23 6.37 34.38 1.82
N GLN A 24 6.53 35.60 2.35
CA GLN A 24 7.72 36.00 3.12
C GLN A 24 7.94 35.12 4.36
N HIS A 25 6.85 34.78 5.06
CA HIS A 25 6.93 33.87 6.21
C HIS A 25 7.44 32.48 5.81
N SER A 26 6.93 31.92 4.71
CA SER A 26 7.35 30.61 4.19
C SER A 26 8.82 30.63 3.70
N VAL A 27 9.23 31.72 3.05
CA VAL A 27 10.63 31.96 2.65
C VAL A 27 11.55 31.99 3.87
N SER A 28 11.19 32.75 4.92
CA SER A 28 11.97 32.81 6.16
C SER A 28 12.12 31.43 6.82
N LEU A 29 11.05 30.65 6.87
CA LEU A 29 11.09 29.29 7.43
C LEU A 29 12.00 28.35 6.63
N LEU A 30 11.99 28.43 5.30
CA LEU A 30 12.86 27.63 4.45
C LEU A 30 14.34 28.04 4.59
N GLN A 31 14.62 29.34 4.72
CA GLN A 31 15.98 29.85 4.98
C GLN A 31 16.51 29.37 6.34
N GLU A 32 15.68 29.41 7.39
CA GLU A 32 16.03 28.88 8.71
C GLU A 32 16.29 27.38 8.71
N LEU A 33 15.70 26.65 7.75
CA LEU A 33 15.91 25.22 7.53
C LEU A 33 17.09 24.92 6.59
N GLY A 34 17.78 25.95 6.08
CA GLY A 34 19.01 25.84 5.32
C GLY A 34 18.86 25.74 3.81
N VAL A 35 17.72 26.18 3.24
CA VAL A 35 17.54 26.29 1.78
C VAL A 35 18.09 27.63 1.29
N ASP A 36 19.15 27.58 0.48
CA ASP A 36 19.90 28.77 0.06
C ASP A 36 19.23 29.52 -1.12
N LEU A 37 18.59 28.80 -2.04
CA LEU A 37 18.02 29.38 -3.26
C LEU A 37 16.49 29.26 -3.29
N ILE A 38 15.79 30.37 -3.05
CA ILE A 38 14.32 30.38 -3.00
C ILE A 38 13.76 31.32 -4.06
N TYR A 39 12.86 30.79 -4.88
CA TYR A 39 12.08 31.52 -5.87
C TYR A 39 10.68 31.80 -5.33
N GLU A 40 10.10 32.92 -5.72
CA GLU A 40 8.79 33.38 -5.24
C GLU A 40 7.86 33.64 -6.42
N ALA A 41 6.61 33.20 -6.30
CA ALA A 41 5.53 33.48 -7.24
C ALA A 41 4.26 33.90 -6.49
N GLY A 42 3.53 34.89 -7.00
CA GLY A 42 2.29 35.39 -6.41
C GLY A 42 1.02 34.66 -6.88
N ASN A 43 1.13 33.79 -7.89
CA ASN A 43 0.02 33.00 -8.44
C ASN A 43 0.57 31.86 -9.32
N GLY A 44 -0.32 30.96 -9.76
CA GLY A 44 0.07 29.82 -10.59
C GLY A 44 0.67 30.17 -11.96
N ASN A 45 0.24 31.26 -12.60
CA ASN A 45 0.80 31.66 -13.90
C ASN A 45 2.25 32.13 -13.76
N GLU A 46 2.54 32.99 -12.77
CA GLU A 46 3.90 33.42 -12.45
C GLU A 46 4.82 32.25 -12.11
N ALA A 47 4.30 31.25 -11.40
CA ALA A 47 5.04 30.03 -11.11
C ALA A 47 5.41 29.26 -12.38
N LEU A 48 4.47 29.07 -13.31
CA LEU A 48 4.74 28.38 -14.58
C LEU A 48 5.74 29.15 -15.46
N ASP A 49 5.65 30.48 -15.51
CA ASP A 49 6.58 31.32 -16.26
C ASP A 49 8.00 31.25 -15.68
N LEU A 50 8.13 31.28 -14.35
CA LEU A 50 9.41 31.09 -13.65
C LEU A 50 10.00 29.71 -13.93
N LEU A 51 9.20 28.65 -13.82
CA LEU A 51 9.65 27.29 -14.10
C LEU A 51 10.12 27.12 -15.54
N ALA A 52 9.46 27.76 -16.50
CA ALA A 52 9.87 27.75 -17.91
C ALA A 52 11.22 28.48 -18.14
N LEU A 53 11.51 29.52 -17.37
CA LEU A 53 12.76 30.29 -17.44
C LEU A 53 13.93 29.57 -16.77
N LEU A 54 13.69 28.88 -15.65
CA LEU A 54 14.75 28.34 -14.79
C LEU A 54 15.53 27.16 -15.41
N LYS A 55 14.91 26.33 -16.26
CA LYS A 55 15.53 25.16 -16.93
C LYS A 55 16.41 24.26 -16.03
N LEU A 56 16.22 24.30 -14.72
CA LEU A 56 16.95 23.55 -13.70
C LEU A 56 15.95 22.75 -12.86
N PRO A 57 16.32 21.57 -12.35
CA PRO A 57 15.45 20.82 -11.45
C PRO A 57 15.34 21.57 -10.12
N LEU A 58 14.12 22.00 -9.75
CA LEU A 58 13.88 22.53 -8.41
C LEU A 58 13.82 21.40 -7.40
N GLY A 59 14.41 21.62 -6.22
CA GLY A 59 14.40 20.64 -5.14
C GLY A 59 13.07 20.56 -4.38
N LEU A 60 12.26 21.62 -4.42
CA LEU A 60 11.01 21.71 -3.67
C LEU A 60 10.07 22.78 -4.25
N ALA A 61 8.76 22.56 -4.20
CA ALA A 61 7.76 23.62 -4.33
C ALA A 61 6.78 23.61 -3.14
N VAL A 62 6.58 24.77 -2.52
CA VAL A 62 5.55 25.01 -1.51
C VAL A 62 4.44 25.81 -2.18
N ILE A 63 3.26 25.20 -2.33
CA ILE A 63 2.16 25.73 -3.11
C ILE A 63 0.96 25.99 -2.20
N ASP A 64 0.47 27.23 -2.20
CA ASP A 64 -0.83 27.54 -1.64
C ASP A 64 -1.96 27.08 -2.56
N LEU A 65 -3.02 26.52 -1.97
CA LEU A 65 -4.20 26.12 -2.73
C LEU A 65 -5.09 27.29 -3.12
N GLU A 66 -5.10 28.37 -2.34
CA GLU A 66 -6.03 29.47 -2.51
C GLU A 66 -5.33 30.67 -3.15
N MET A 67 -5.32 30.73 -4.49
CA MET A 67 -4.72 31.84 -5.21
C MET A 67 -5.68 32.38 -6.27
N PRO A 68 -5.70 33.71 -6.51
CA PRO A 68 -6.53 34.30 -7.55
C PRO A 68 -6.01 33.96 -8.95
N GLY A 69 -6.95 33.78 -9.88
CA GLY A 69 -6.63 33.38 -11.26
C GLY A 69 -6.47 31.87 -11.36
N MET A 70 -5.22 31.39 -11.28
CA MET A 70 -4.89 29.96 -11.27
C MET A 70 -4.63 29.53 -9.83
N ASP A 71 -5.50 28.65 -9.32
CA ASP A 71 -5.38 28.11 -7.98
C ASP A 71 -4.31 27.01 -7.89
N GLY A 72 -3.98 26.57 -6.68
CA GLY A 72 -2.92 25.58 -6.49
C GLY A 72 -3.26 24.20 -7.09
N ILE A 73 -4.54 23.85 -7.19
CA ILE A 73 -5.00 22.58 -7.78
C ILE A 73 -4.77 22.59 -9.29
N GLU A 74 -5.16 23.69 -9.96
CA GLU A 74 -4.96 23.89 -11.39
C GLU A 74 -3.46 23.96 -11.73
N LEU A 75 -2.66 24.65 -10.91
CA LEU A 75 -1.21 24.68 -11.06
C LEU A 75 -0.63 23.25 -11.02
N ILE A 76 -1.01 22.45 -10.03
CA ILE A 76 -0.58 21.06 -9.86
C ILE A 76 -0.94 20.20 -11.08
N GLN A 77 -2.14 20.36 -11.64
CA GLN A 77 -2.55 19.67 -12.87
C GLN A 77 -1.71 20.12 -14.08
N GLN A 78 -1.39 21.42 -14.19
CA GLN A 78 -0.53 21.94 -15.26
C GLN A 78 0.91 21.46 -15.17
N LEU A 79 1.47 21.33 -13.95
CA LEU A 79 2.79 20.76 -13.73
C LEU A 79 2.84 19.32 -14.23
N GLN A 80 1.83 18.51 -13.90
CA GLN A 80 1.70 17.14 -14.38
C GLN A 80 1.61 17.07 -15.91
N GLN A 81 0.75 17.90 -16.53
CA GLN A 81 0.56 17.92 -17.98
C GLN A 81 1.83 18.29 -18.75
N LYS A 82 2.70 19.12 -18.13
CA LYS A 82 3.99 19.54 -18.68
C LYS A 82 5.14 18.59 -18.29
N SER A 83 4.84 17.48 -17.60
CA SER A 83 5.83 16.52 -17.08
C SER A 83 6.90 17.16 -16.20
N ILE A 84 6.51 18.16 -15.40
CA ILE A 84 7.39 18.82 -14.43
C ILE A 84 7.29 18.06 -13.11
N ASP A 85 8.29 17.24 -12.82
CA ASP A 85 8.38 16.45 -11.58
C ASP A 85 9.17 17.22 -10.52
N ILE A 86 8.45 17.90 -9.62
CA ILE A 86 9.01 18.66 -8.51
C ILE A 86 8.37 18.14 -7.21
N PRO A 87 9.14 17.90 -6.15
CA PRO A 87 8.59 17.58 -4.84
C PRO A 87 7.68 18.70 -4.30
N LEU A 88 6.46 18.37 -3.90
CA LEU A 88 5.41 19.34 -3.54
C LEU A 88 5.09 19.31 -2.04
N ILE A 89 5.01 20.48 -1.44
CA ILE A 89 4.30 20.71 -0.17
C ILE A 89 3.08 21.56 -0.49
N VAL A 90 1.91 21.07 -0.13
CA VAL A 90 0.67 21.81 -0.31
C VAL A 90 0.27 22.47 1.00
N ALA A 91 0.01 23.77 0.97
CA ALA A 91 -0.46 24.53 2.12
C ALA A 91 -1.89 25.05 1.87
N SER A 92 -2.76 25.03 2.89
CA SER A 92 -4.10 25.63 2.79
C SER A 92 -4.61 26.13 4.13
N SER A 93 -5.51 27.13 4.08
CA SER A 93 -6.24 27.65 5.24
C SER A 93 -7.59 26.96 5.49
N ARG A 94 -8.04 26.08 4.58
CA ARG A 94 -9.36 25.42 4.63
C ARG A 94 -9.42 24.19 5.54
N GLU A 95 -10.62 23.61 5.59
CA GLU A 95 -10.93 22.37 6.31
C GLU A 95 -10.05 21.19 5.86
N THR A 96 -9.69 20.31 6.80
CA THR A 96 -8.87 19.11 6.58
C THR A 96 -9.42 18.17 5.49
N SER A 97 -10.71 18.23 5.19
CA SER A 97 -11.38 17.46 4.13
C SER A 97 -10.85 17.80 2.74
N LEU A 98 -10.61 19.08 2.44
CA LEU A 98 -10.08 19.53 1.15
C LEU A 98 -8.61 19.12 0.98
N LEU A 99 -7.82 19.19 2.07
CA LEU A 99 -6.44 18.72 2.08
C LEU A 99 -6.32 17.23 1.76
N LEU A 100 -7.20 16.40 2.32
CA LEU A 100 -7.26 14.97 2.02
C LEU A 100 -7.65 14.71 0.55
N SER A 101 -8.63 15.43 0.01
CA SER A 101 -9.00 15.28 -1.41
C SER A 101 -7.87 15.68 -2.36
N VAL A 102 -7.12 16.73 -2.02
CA VAL A 102 -5.97 17.18 -2.81
C VAL A 102 -4.82 16.18 -2.71
N GLU A 103 -4.55 15.63 -1.52
CA GLU A 103 -3.58 14.55 -1.35
C GLU A 103 -3.91 13.34 -2.24
N THR A 104 -5.15 12.86 -2.20
CA THR A 104 -5.62 11.76 -3.05
C THR A 104 -5.48 12.08 -4.54
N MET A 105 -5.82 13.30 -4.95
CA MET A 105 -5.67 13.73 -6.35
C MET A 105 -4.20 13.70 -6.80
N ILE A 106 -3.29 14.26 -6.00
CA ILE A 106 -1.86 14.35 -6.34
C ILE A 106 -1.24 12.94 -6.41
N GLN A 107 -1.64 12.06 -5.49
CA GLN A 107 -1.25 10.65 -5.50
C GLN A 107 -1.74 9.92 -6.76
N ALA A 108 -3.00 10.13 -7.16
CA ALA A 108 -3.58 9.55 -8.38
C ALA A 108 -2.92 10.09 -9.66
N LEU A 109 -2.43 11.34 -9.64
CA LEU A 109 -1.66 11.94 -10.72
C LEU A 109 -0.19 11.46 -10.76
N GLY A 110 0.25 10.67 -9.76
CA GLY A 110 1.60 10.12 -9.67
C GLY A 110 2.67 11.12 -9.27
N MET A 111 2.29 12.34 -8.86
CA MET A 111 3.25 13.39 -8.52
C MET A 111 3.87 13.22 -7.12
N ASN A 112 5.03 13.82 -6.91
CA ASN A 112 5.80 13.67 -5.68
C ASN A 112 5.30 14.61 -4.57
N LEU A 113 4.32 14.17 -3.78
CA LEU A 113 3.82 14.91 -2.62
C LEU A 113 4.65 14.61 -1.36
N ILE A 114 5.31 15.62 -0.81
CA ILE A 114 6.02 15.55 0.47
C ILE A 114 5.04 15.57 1.64
N GLY A 115 4.04 16.44 1.56
CA GLY A 115 3.07 16.58 2.63
C GLY A 115 2.06 17.69 2.36
N VAL A 116 0.98 17.61 3.11
CA VAL A 116 -0.08 18.61 3.10
C VAL A 116 -0.15 19.27 4.48
N LEU A 117 0.02 20.58 4.51
CA LEU A 117 0.18 21.37 5.71
C LEU A 117 -0.97 22.36 5.87
N GLN A 118 -1.44 22.54 7.09
CA GLN A 118 -2.43 23.56 7.41
C GLN A 118 -1.73 24.88 7.74
N LYS A 119 -2.19 25.98 7.15
CA LYS A 119 -1.71 27.33 7.47
C LYS A 119 -2.24 27.78 8.85
N PRO A 120 -1.49 28.58 9.62
CA PRO A 120 -0.16 29.12 9.30
C PRO A 120 0.94 28.06 9.43
N LEU A 121 1.85 28.04 8.46
CA LEU A 121 3.00 27.14 8.47
C LEU A 121 3.91 27.44 9.66
N ASN A 122 4.40 26.40 10.32
CA ASN A 122 5.41 26.52 11.36
C ASN A 122 6.63 25.64 11.05
N GLN A 123 7.77 26.01 11.65
CA GLN A 123 9.05 25.34 11.42
C GLN A 123 9.01 23.85 11.76
N GLY A 124 8.28 23.46 12.82
CA GLY A 124 8.17 22.07 13.26
C GLY A 124 7.44 21.19 12.24
N GLN A 125 6.34 21.67 11.68
CA GLN A 125 5.55 20.98 10.64
C GLN A 125 6.36 20.85 9.35
N LEU A 126 7.01 21.93 8.92
CA LEU A 126 7.80 21.94 7.69
C LEU A 126 9.01 21.01 7.84
N ARG A 127 9.69 21.04 8.99
CA ARG A 127 10.79 20.13 9.31
C ARG A 127 10.33 18.68 9.36
N ALA A 128 9.19 18.39 9.98
CA ALA A 128 8.64 17.03 10.03
C ALA A 128 8.33 16.50 8.63
N ALA A 129 7.68 17.31 7.79
CA ALA A 129 7.39 16.96 6.40
C ALA A 129 8.66 16.70 5.58
N LEU A 130 9.67 17.55 5.74
CA LEU A 130 10.97 17.41 5.06
C LEU A 130 11.84 16.27 5.63
N GLN A 131 11.67 15.88 6.89
CA GLN A 131 12.36 14.71 7.47
C GLN A 131 11.72 13.38 7.08
N SER A 132 10.40 13.37 6.86
CA SER A 132 9.72 12.22 6.23
C SER A 132 9.99 12.13 4.73
N PHE A 133 10.44 13.23 4.12
CA PHE A 133 10.76 13.28 2.71
C PHE A 133 11.99 12.42 2.40
N ARG A 134 11.82 11.50 1.46
CA ARG A 134 12.92 10.93 0.71
C ARG A 134 12.76 11.39 -0.73
N PRO A 135 13.76 12.03 -1.34
CA PRO A 135 13.65 12.47 -2.72
C PRO A 135 13.34 11.25 -3.58
N ARG A 136 12.21 11.31 -4.31
CA ARG A 136 12.16 10.64 -5.61
C ARG A 136 13.21 11.36 -6.44
N GLY A 137 14.34 10.71 -6.68
CA GLY A 137 15.27 11.14 -7.72
C GLY A 137 14.44 11.34 -8.99
N GLY A 138 14.50 12.56 -9.55
CA GLY A 138 13.62 12.98 -10.63
C GLY A 138 13.58 11.98 -11.77
N GLY A 139 12.42 11.92 -12.43
CA GLY A 139 12.17 11.10 -13.60
C GLY A 139 13.23 11.20 -14.70
N ALA A 140 14.26 10.39 -14.55
CA ALA A 140 14.86 9.59 -15.59
C ALA A 140 14.86 8.17 -15.03
N HIS A 141 14.45 7.19 -15.84
CA HIS A 141 14.55 5.78 -15.50
C HIS A 141 15.88 5.47 -14.78
N ALA A 142 15.81 5.07 -13.51
CA ALA A 142 16.95 4.62 -12.71
C ALA A 142 16.39 3.70 -11.59
N ASP A 143 16.69 2.40 -11.49
CA ASP A 143 17.90 1.72 -11.94
C ASP A 143 19.15 2.58 -11.73
N ASP A 144 19.32 3.10 -10.51
CA ASP A 144 20.66 3.34 -9.96
C ASP A 144 20.65 3.46 -8.42
N ASP A 145 20.25 2.38 -7.75
CA ASP A 145 21.25 1.73 -6.87
C ASP A 145 22.31 1.21 -7.84
N PRO A 146 23.64 1.32 -7.65
CA PRO A 146 24.65 0.73 -8.55
C PRO A 146 24.57 -0.81 -8.53
N GLN A 147 23.41 -1.30 -8.95
CA GLN A 147 22.91 -2.62 -9.11
C GLN A 147 22.39 -2.63 -10.55
N PRO A 148 22.91 -3.52 -11.41
CA PRO A 148 22.67 -3.47 -12.85
C PRO A 148 21.17 -3.38 -13.18
N SER A 149 20.78 -2.77 -14.29
CA SER A 149 19.37 -2.83 -14.71
C SER A 149 18.88 -4.28 -14.78
N MET A 150 17.73 -4.59 -14.16
CA MET A 150 17.16 -5.94 -14.24
C MET A 150 16.56 -6.12 -15.64
N CYS A 151 17.04 -7.10 -16.40
CA CYS A 151 16.51 -7.36 -17.73
C CYS A 151 15.48 -8.50 -17.73
N GLU A 152 14.66 -8.57 -18.78
CA GLU A 152 13.68 -9.64 -18.99
C GLU A 152 14.29 -11.05 -18.85
N SER A 153 15.49 -11.25 -19.42
CA SER A 153 16.19 -12.53 -19.39
C SER A 153 16.56 -12.95 -17.97
N ASP A 154 16.95 -11.99 -17.11
CA ASP A 154 17.29 -12.27 -15.72
C ASP A 154 16.06 -12.70 -14.93
N LEU A 155 14.93 -12.00 -15.12
CA LEU A 155 13.67 -12.31 -14.44
C LEU A 155 13.09 -13.64 -14.90
N GLY A 156 13.08 -13.92 -16.22
CA GLY A 156 12.63 -15.22 -16.75
C GLY A 156 13.48 -16.37 -16.20
N THR A 157 14.80 -16.20 -16.16
CA THR A 157 15.73 -17.18 -15.58
C THR A 157 15.50 -17.33 -14.07
N ALA A 158 15.24 -16.24 -13.35
CA ALA A 158 14.96 -16.27 -11.93
C ALA A 158 13.66 -16.99 -11.59
N ILE A 159 12.60 -16.78 -12.37
CA ILE A 159 11.30 -17.47 -12.22
C ILE A 159 11.48 -18.96 -12.46
N GLY A 160 12.10 -19.35 -13.59
CA GLY A 160 12.32 -20.76 -13.94
C GLY A 160 13.35 -21.47 -13.05
N GLY A 161 14.31 -20.72 -12.50
CA GLY A 161 15.38 -21.22 -11.64
C GLY A 161 15.02 -21.26 -10.16
N GLY A 162 13.80 -20.92 -9.76
CA GLY A 162 13.35 -20.96 -8.37
C GLY A 162 14.01 -19.90 -7.47
N GLN A 163 14.45 -18.77 -8.03
CA GLN A 163 15.00 -17.65 -7.27
C GLN A 163 13.90 -16.74 -6.71
N VAL A 164 12.72 -16.72 -7.34
CA VAL A 164 11.54 -16.03 -6.82
C VAL A 164 10.77 -17.00 -5.93
N LEU A 165 10.78 -16.72 -4.63
CA LEU A 165 10.28 -17.60 -3.58
C LEU A 165 9.12 -16.94 -2.82
N PRO A 166 8.14 -17.72 -2.32
CA PRO A 166 7.11 -17.22 -1.42
C PRO A 166 7.66 -17.02 -0.01
N TYR A 167 7.45 -15.82 0.51
CA TYR A 167 7.49 -15.52 1.94
C TYR A 167 6.07 -15.47 2.46
N PHE A 168 5.85 -15.98 3.66
CA PHE A 168 4.53 -16.19 4.21
C PHE A 168 4.28 -15.21 5.35
N GLN A 169 3.26 -14.37 5.21
CA GLN A 169 2.82 -13.48 6.28
C GLN A 169 1.60 -14.07 7.00
N PRO A 170 1.62 -14.24 8.33
CA PRO A 170 0.51 -14.82 9.07
C PRO A 170 -0.76 -13.96 9.07
N LYS A 171 -1.90 -14.60 8.79
CA LYS A 171 -3.26 -14.09 9.03
C LYS A 171 -3.86 -14.76 10.25
N VAL A 172 -4.18 -13.99 11.28
CA VAL A 172 -4.70 -14.50 12.55
C VAL A 172 -6.11 -14.01 12.81
N ASP A 173 -6.91 -14.82 13.49
CA ASP A 173 -8.23 -14.45 13.99
C ASP A 173 -8.11 -13.34 15.05
N VAL A 174 -8.79 -12.21 14.84
CA VAL A 174 -8.63 -11.02 15.70
C VAL A 174 -9.18 -11.24 17.11
N GLN A 175 -10.16 -12.14 17.27
CA GLN A 175 -10.77 -12.41 18.58
C GLN A 175 -9.94 -13.38 19.42
N THR A 176 -9.27 -14.34 18.78
CA THR A 176 -8.58 -15.43 19.47
C THR A 176 -7.07 -15.39 19.36
N GLY A 177 -6.54 -14.65 18.38
CA GLY A 177 -5.14 -14.66 17.98
C GLY A 177 -4.71 -15.93 17.23
N ILE A 178 -5.62 -16.87 16.97
CA ILE A 178 -5.27 -18.17 16.35
C ILE A 178 -4.93 -17.97 14.87
N LEU A 179 -3.86 -18.61 14.40
CA LEU A 179 -3.48 -18.65 12.99
C LEU A 179 -4.59 -19.30 12.14
N LYS A 180 -5.03 -18.61 11.09
CA LYS A 180 -6.06 -19.10 10.14
C LYS A 180 -5.52 -19.30 8.74
N GLY A 181 -4.54 -18.51 8.35
CA GLY A 181 -3.94 -18.57 7.03
C GLY A 181 -2.64 -17.83 6.94
N VAL A 182 -2.07 -17.80 5.75
CA VAL A 182 -0.93 -16.97 5.40
C VAL A 182 -1.15 -16.33 4.04
N GLU A 183 -0.59 -15.14 3.83
CA GLU A 183 -0.39 -14.57 2.50
C GLU A 183 0.99 -14.94 1.97
N ALA A 184 1.06 -15.42 0.73
CA ALA A 184 2.30 -15.69 0.01
C ALA A 184 2.73 -14.45 -0.79
N LEU A 185 3.80 -13.82 -0.31
CA LEU A 185 4.40 -12.62 -0.87
C LEU A 185 5.67 -12.98 -1.62
N ALA A 186 5.74 -12.60 -2.89
CA ALA A 186 6.90 -12.89 -3.72
C ALA A 186 8.15 -12.15 -3.22
N ARG A 187 9.28 -12.86 -3.15
CA ARG A 187 10.60 -12.30 -2.87
C ARG A 187 11.60 -12.89 -3.86
N TRP A 188 12.29 -12.04 -4.59
CA TRP A 188 13.35 -12.50 -5.50
C TRP A 188 14.67 -12.52 -4.73
N ILE A 189 15.18 -13.73 -4.48
CA ILE A 189 16.49 -13.96 -3.86
C ILE A 189 17.54 -13.98 -4.97
N HIS A 190 18.05 -12.81 -5.33
CA HIS A 190 19.07 -12.66 -6.36
C HIS A 190 20.45 -13.07 -5.81
N PRO A 191 21.22 -13.93 -6.51
CA PRO A 191 22.52 -14.42 -6.03
C PRO A 191 23.51 -13.31 -5.65
N GLU A 192 23.52 -12.23 -6.43
CA GLU A 192 24.48 -11.13 -6.24
C GLU A 192 23.90 -9.92 -5.48
N ARG A 193 22.58 -9.71 -5.52
CA ARG A 193 21.93 -8.48 -5.02
C ARG A 193 21.14 -8.70 -3.74
N GLY A 194 21.06 -9.94 -3.27
CA GLY A 194 20.23 -10.31 -2.13
C GLY A 194 18.74 -10.24 -2.47
N MET A 195 17.93 -9.91 -1.47
CA MET A 195 16.48 -9.92 -1.59
C MET A 195 15.97 -8.67 -2.30
N ILE A 196 15.34 -8.85 -3.46
CA ILE A 196 14.69 -7.80 -4.24
C ILE A 196 13.17 -7.81 -3.92
N PRO A 197 12.58 -6.66 -3.56
CA PRO A 197 11.16 -6.55 -3.23
C PRO A 197 10.26 -6.59 -4.48
N PRO A 198 8.98 -7.00 -4.35
CA PRO A 198 8.04 -7.14 -5.47
C PRO A 198 7.86 -5.86 -6.28
N ASP A 199 7.81 -4.69 -5.63
CA ASP A 199 7.62 -3.40 -6.31
C ASP A 199 8.67 -3.11 -7.40
N ARG A 200 9.84 -3.76 -7.33
CA ARG A 200 10.90 -3.64 -8.33
C ARG A 200 10.77 -4.59 -9.52
N PHE A 201 10.19 -5.78 -9.35
CA PHE A 201 10.19 -6.80 -10.41
C PHE A 201 8.79 -7.20 -10.91
N ILE A 202 7.72 -6.94 -10.17
CA ILE A 202 6.35 -7.17 -10.65
C ILE A 202 6.02 -6.29 -11.87
N PRO A 203 6.32 -4.97 -11.88
CA PRO A 203 6.07 -4.15 -13.07
C PRO A 203 6.86 -4.64 -14.30
N LEU A 204 8.10 -5.10 -14.08
CA LEU A 204 8.92 -5.70 -15.14
C LEU A 204 8.28 -7.00 -15.65
N ALA A 205 7.78 -7.86 -14.76
CA ALA A 205 7.08 -9.09 -15.13
C ALA A 205 5.84 -8.80 -16.00
N GLU A 206 5.09 -7.75 -15.68
CA GLU A 206 3.92 -7.34 -16.46
C GLU A 206 4.30 -6.80 -17.84
N GLN A 207 5.30 -5.90 -17.90
CA GLN A 207 5.78 -5.31 -19.16
C GLN A 207 6.36 -6.35 -20.12
N CYS A 208 7.04 -7.36 -19.58
CA CYS A 208 7.65 -8.44 -20.37
C CYS A 208 6.70 -9.63 -20.60
N GLY A 209 5.46 -9.60 -20.12
CA GLY A 209 4.53 -10.73 -20.26
C GLY A 209 4.87 -11.97 -19.42
N LEU A 210 5.83 -11.87 -18.49
CA LEU A 210 6.27 -12.94 -17.58
C LEU A 210 5.37 -13.07 -16.33
N ILE A 211 4.45 -12.13 -16.11
CA ILE A 211 3.61 -12.10 -14.91
C ILE A 211 2.75 -13.36 -14.75
N HIS A 212 2.33 -13.98 -15.86
CA HIS A 212 1.57 -15.23 -15.82
C HIS A 212 2.42 -16.39 -15.28
N ASP A 213 3.64 -16.55 -15.79
CA ASP A 213 4.55 -17.59 -15.34
C ASP A 213 4.99 -17.38 -13.90
N LEU A 214 5.21 -16.13 -13.51
CA LEU A 214 5.44 -15.77 -12.11
C LEU A 214 4.25 -16.16 -11.22
N THR A 215 3.02 -15.83 -11.64
CA THR A 215 1.79 -16.16 -10.90
C THR A 215 1.66 -17.68 -10.72
N ILE A 216 1.84 -18.46 -11.78
CA ILE A 216 1.78 -19.93 -11.73
C ILE A 216 2.89 -20.51 -10.86
N SER A 217 4.12 -20.00 -10.97
CA SER A 217 5.25 -20.42 -10.12
C SER A 217 4.98 -20.14 -8.64
N MET A 218 4.47 -18.94 -8.31
CA MET A 218 4.11 -18.57 -6.94
C MET A 218 2.98 -19.45 -6.39
N MET A 219 1.97 -19.77 -7.20
CA MET A 219 0.90 -20.69 -6.81
C MET A 219 1.43 -22.11 -6.58
N ASP A 220 2.25 -22.65 -7.49
CA ASP A 220 2.82 -23.99 -7.38
C ASP A 220 3.62 -24.15 -6.07
N GLN A 221 4.54 -23.21 -5.81
CA GLN A 221 5.37 -23.22 -4.61
C GLN A 221 4.54 -23.04 -3.32
N SER A 222 3.55 -22.14 -3.34
CA SER A 222 2.70 -21.86 -2.18
C SER A 222 1.78 -23.02 -1.83
N MET A 223 1.18 -23.66 -2.84
CA MET A 223 0.34 -24.85 -2.65
C MET A 223 1.17 -26.05 -2.20
N ALA A 224 2.36 -26.26 -2.77
CA ALA A 224 3.29 -27.29 -2.31
C ALA A 224 3.61 -27.13 -0.82
N GLN A 225 3.92 -25.89 -0.41
CA GLN A 225 4.25 -25.59 0.97
C GLN A 225 3.05 -25.73 1.92
N ALA A 226 1.86 -25.33 1.48
CA ALA A 226 0.63 -25.52 2.24
C ALA A 226 0.31 -27.01 2.44
N ALA A 227 0.48 -27.85 1.41
CA ALA A 227 0.33 -29.30 1.52
C ALA A 227 1.31 -29.91 2.55
N VAL A 228 2.56 -29.44 2.58
CA VAL A 228 3.53 -29.84 3.61
C VAL A 228 3.05 -29.48 5.01
N TRP A 229 2.48 -28.29 5.22
CA TRP A 229 1.90 -27.92 6.52
C TRP A 229 0.70 -28.77 6.90
N HIS A 230 -0.21 -29.04 5.95
CA HIS A 230 -1.40 -29.88 6.16
C HIS A 230 -1.00 -31.30 6.57
N SER A 231 -0.02 -31.90 5.90
CA SER A 231 0.50 -33.23 6.25
C SER A 231 1.12 -33.30 7.66
N ARG A 232 1.51 -32.15 8.21
CA ARG A 232 2.06 -32.00 9.57
C ARG A 232 1.01 -31.54 10.60
N GLY A 233 -0.27 -31.56 10.23
CA GLY A 233 -1.40 -31.21 11.11
C GLY A 233 -1.71 -29.72 11.20
N LEU A 234 -1.06 -28.88 10.38
CA LEU A 234 -1.35 -27.45 10.30
C LEU A 234 -2.20 -27.16 9.06
N ALA A 235 -3.50 -27.37 9.19
CA ALA A 235 -4.48 -27.10 8.13
C ALA A 235 -4.86 -25.61 8.12
N ILE A 236 -4.13 -24.81 7.35
CA ILE A 236 -4.34 -23.37 7.18
C ILE A 236 -4.56 -23.02 5.71
N LYS A 237 -5.22 -21.88 5.46
CA LYS A 237 -5.37 -21.34 4.10
C LYS A 237 -4.09 -20.66 3.62
N VAL A 238 -3.85 -20.69 2.32
CA VAL A 238 -2.79 -19.91 1.67
C VAL A 238 -3.42 -18.94 0.67
N ALA A 239 -3.11 -17.66 0.82
CA ALA A 239 -3.54 -16.62 -0.08
C ALA A 239 -2.40 -16.27 -1.05
N VAL A 240 -2.71 -16.13 -2.34
CA VAL A 240 -1.73 -15.82 -3.39
C VAL A 240 -2.26 -14.68 -4.25
N ASN A 241 -1.41 -13.68 -4.49
CA ASN A 241 -1.70 -12.57 -5.38
C ASN A 241 -1.91 -13.06 -6.83
N LEU A 242 -2.99 -12.59 -7.45
CA LEU A 242 -3.39 -12.94 -8.80
C LEU A 242 -3.34 -11.71 -9.70
N SER A 243 -2.44 -11.76 -10.69
CA SER A 243 -2.43 -10.73 -11.73
C SER A 243 -3.70 -10.81 -12.59
N PRO A 244 -4.31 -9.67 -12.96
CA PRO A 244 -5.53 -9.63 -13.77
C PRO A 244 -5.29 -10.15 -15.18
N LEU A 245 -4.07 -9.95 -15.70
CA LEU A 245 -3.63 -10.45 -16.99
C LEU A 245 -3.69 -11.98 -17.07
N SER A 246 -3.59 -12.68 -15.93
CA SER A 246 -3.77 -14.13 -15.87
C SER A 246 -5.24 -14.55 -16.02
N LEU A 247 -6.22 -13.71 -15.66
CA LEU A 247 -7.65 -14.02 -15.83
C LEU A 247 -8.08 -14.03 -17.30
N GLU A 248 -7.32 -13.37 -18.17
CA GLU A 248 -7.57 -13.34 -19.61
C GLU A 248 -7.08 -14.60 -20.33
N GLN A 249 -6.21 -15.39 -19.68
CA GLN A 249 -5.64 -16.61 -20.27
C GLN A 249 -6.68 -17.74 -20.25
N PRO A 250 -7.06 -18.31 -21.42
CA PRO A 250 -8.11 -19.33 -21.50
C PRO A 250 -7.82 -20.62 -20.72
N ASP A 251 -6.55 -20.97 -20.57
CA ASP A 251 -6.06 -22.19 -19.91
C ASP A 251 -5.74 -21.99 -18.42
N PHE A 252 -5.80 -20.76 -17.89
CA PHE A 252 -5.44 -20.45 -16.50
C PHE A 252 -6.16 -21.34 -15.49
N LEU A 253 -7.49 -21.48 -15.62
CA LEU A 253 -8.28 -22.34 -14.73
C LEU A 253 -7.82 -23.79 -14.76
N HIS A 254 -7.44 -24.30 -15.94
CA HIS A 254 -6.98 -25.67 -16.07
C HIS A 254 -5.64 -25.85 -15.34
N ARG A 255 -4.68 -24.94 -15.57
CA ARG A 255 -3.36 -24.98 -14.93
C ARG A 255 -3.45 -24.96 -13.40
N ILE A 256 -4.27 -24.09 -12.82
CA ILE A 256 -4.37 -24.02 -11.35
C ILE A 256 -5.07 -25.25 -10.75
N LEU A 257 -5.99 -25.90 -11.49
CA LEU A 257 -6.63 -27.14 -11.04
C LEU A 257 -5.62 -28.28 -11.05
N GLU A 258 -4.74 -28.33 -12.06
CA GLU A 258 -3.62 -29.27 -12.08
C GLU A 258 -2.68 -29.06 -10.88
N LEU A 259 -2.45 -27.82 -10.45
CA LEU A 259 -1.64 -27.54 -9.24
C LEU A 259 -2.31 -28.03 -7.96
N VAL A 260 -3.62 -27.80 -7.80
CA VAL A 260 -4.41 -28.32 -6.68
C VAL A 260 -4.33 -29.85 -6.62
N ASP A 261 -4.50 -30.51 -7.76
CA ASP A 261 -4.43 -31.97 -7.87
C ASP A 261 -3.01 -32.49 -7.60
N LYS A 262 -1.99 -31.84 -8.19
CA LYS A 262 -0.56 -32.16 -8.02
C LYS A 262 -0.14 -32.17 -6.55
N HIS A 263 -0.62 -31.21 -5.76
CA HIS A 263 -0.25 -31.07 -4.36
C HIS A 263 -1.23 -31.70 -3.37
N ALA A 264 -2.31 -32.29 -3.86
CA ALA A 264 -3.40 -32.81 -3.05
C ALA A 264 -3.92 -31.78 -2.02
N LEU A 265 -3.98 -30.50 -2.42
CA LEU A 265 -4.46 -29.40 -1.58
C LEU A 265 -5.86 -28.99 -2.04
N PRO A 266 -6.91 -29.12 -1.21
CA PRO A 266 -8.25 -28.70 -1.59
C PRO A 266 -8.31 -27.23 -2.01
N ALA A 267 -9.02 -26.92 -3.09
CA ALA A 267 -9.12 -25.55 -3.62
C ALA A 267 -9.67 -24.55 -2.59
N GLU A 268 -10.53 -24.98 -1.66
CA GLU A 268 -11.06 -24.18 -0.55
C GLU A 268 -10.00 -23.65 0.42
N ASN A 269 -8.80 -24.24 0.41
CA ASN A 269 -7.64 -23.79 1.18
C ASN A 269 -6.75 -22.81 0.42
N VAL A 270 -7.11 -22.47 -0.82
CA VAL A 270 -6.41 -21.48 -1.63
C VAL A 270 -7.30 -20.25 -1.79
N VAL A 271 -6.77 -19.08 -1.44
CA VAL A 271 -7.41 -17.79 -1.63
C VAL A 271 -6.65 -17.03 -2.72
N LEU A 272 -7.35 -16.49 -3.70
CA LEU A 272 -6.76 -15.69 -4.77
C LEU A 272 -7.06 -14.22 -4.50
N GLU A 273 -6.01 -13.41 -4.36
CA GLU A 273 -6.11 -11.99 -4.03
C GLU A 273 -5.98 -11.15 -5.29
N ILE A 274 -6.88 -10.21 -5.49
CA ILE A 274 -6.93 -9.38 -6.70
C ILE A 274 -7.08 -7.93 -6.24
N THR A 275 -6.24 -7.04 -6.74
CA THR A 275 -6.31 -5.62 -6.36
C THR A 275 -7.60 -4.96 -6.84
N GLU A 276 -8.03 -3.95 -6.11
CA GLU A 276 -9.25 -3.19 -6.38
C GLU A 276 -9.32 -2.64 -7.83
N SER A 277 -8.26 -1.98 -8.28
CA SER A 277 -8.15 -1.36 -9.62
C SER A 277 -8.26 -2.38 -10.75
N SER A 278 -7.78 -3.60 -10.50
CA SER A 278 -7.80 -4.69 -11.46
C SER A 278 -9.20 -5.16 -11.79
N VAL A 279 -10.09 -5.17 -10.80
CA VAL A 279 -11.48 -5.58 -10.97
C VAL A 279 -12.22 -4.59 -11.87
N VAL A 280 -11.94 -3.29 -11.72
CA VAL A 280 -12.57 -2.21 -12.48
C VAL A 280 -12.14 -2.22 -13.96
N ALA A 281 -10.88 -2.57 -14.23
CA ALA A 281 -10.29 -2.48 -15.56
C ALA A 281 -10.78 -3.57 -16.57
N HIS A 282 -11.45 -4.63 -16.11
CA HIS A 282 -11.65 -5.82 -16.95
C HIS A 282 -13.11 -6.10 -17.36
N LYS A 283 -13.25 -6.56 -18.61
CA LYS A 283 -14.51 -6.88 -19.31
C LYS A 283 -15.15 -8.17 -18.77
N GLY A 284 -16.38 -8.49 -19.21
CA GLY A 284 -17.19 -9.64 -18.72
C GLY A 284 -16.51 -11.02 -18.71
N ASN A 285 -15.42 -11.24 -19.45
CA ASN A 285 -14.66 -12.50 -19.43
C ASN A 285 -13.98 -12.76 -18.08
N SER A 286 -13.38 -11.75 -17.45
CA SER A 286 -12.71 -11.91 -16.15
C SER A 286 -13.71 -12.24 -15.04
N LEU A 287 -14.90 -11.62 -15.06
CA LEU A 287 -16.00 -11.98 -14.16
C LEU A 287 -16.42 -13.45 -14.32
N GLY A 288 -16.50 -13.93 -15.55
CA GLY A 288 -16.78 -15.34 -15.84
C GLY A 288 -15.71 -16.28 -15.28
N MET A 289 -14.42 -15.89 -15.37
CA MET A 289 -13.32 -16.65 -14.77
C MET A 289 -13.41 -16.68 -13.25
N LEU A 290 -13.61 -15.53 -12.59
CA LEU A 290 -13.79 -15.44 -11.14
C LEU A 290 -14.96 -16.30 -10.63
N ALA A 291 -16.09 -16.29 -11.33
CA ALA A 291 -17.21 -17.15 -11.00
C ALA A 291 -16.85 -18.64 -11.14
N ARG A 292 -16.11 -19.03 -12.18
CA ARG A 292 -15.63 -20.42 -12.35
C ARG A 292 -14.67 -20.84 -11.23
N LEU A 293 -13.77 -19.95 -10.81
CA LEU A 293 -12.86 -20.19 -9.68
C LEU A 293 -13.65 -20.49 -8.40
N ARG A 294 -14.68 -19.68 -8.11
CA ARG A 294 -15.56 -19.92 -6.95
C ARG A 294 -16.33 -21.23 -7.05
N LEU A 295 -16.85 -21.57 -8.23
CA LEU A 295 -17.53 -22.86 -8.45
C LEU A 295 -16.59 -24.06 -8.25
N LYS A 296 -15.28 -23.87 -8.40
CA LYS A 296 -14.26 -24.88 -8.11
C LYS A 296 -13.77 -24.87 -6.65
N GLY A 297 -14.28 -23.95 -5.82
CA GLY A 297 -14.03 -23.92 -4.38
C GLY A 297 -12.97 -22.91 -3.93
N PHE A 298 -12.22 -22.29 -4.84
CA PHE A 298 -11.21 -21.28 -4.48
C PHE A 298 -11.82 -20.12 -3.72
N GLY A 299 -11.17 -19.63 -2.66
CA GLY A 299 -11.51 -18.33 -2.07
C GLY A 299 -11.11 -17.20 -3.01
N LEU A 300 -11.86 -16.10 -3.00
CA LEU A 300 -11.49 -14.88 -3.70
C LEU A 300 -11.43 -13.73 -2.68
N SER A 301 -10.32 -13.00 -2.71
CA SER A 301 -10.13 -11.80 -1.91
C SER A 301 -9.99 -10.58 -2.83
N ILE A 302 -10.57 -9.48 -2.41
CA ILE A 302 -10.24 -8.17 -2.97
C ILE A 302 -9.18 -7.50 -2.09
N ASP A 303 -8.12 -7.02 -2.73
CA ASP A 303 -6.98 -6.39 -2.08
C ASP A 303 -7.01 -4.86 -2.18
N ASP A 304 -6.33 -4.21 -1.24
CA ASP A 304 -6.17 -2.75 -1.14
C ASP A 304 -7.49 -1.95 -1.09
N TYR A 305 -8.54 -2.51 -0.48
CA TYR A 305 -9.85 -1.84 -0.47
C TYR A 305 -9.79 -0.46 0.20
N GLY A 306 -10.27 0.54 -0.53
CA GLY A 306 -10.34 1.95 -0.11
C GLY A 306 -9.30 2.84 -0.76
N THR A 307 -8.33 2.27 -1.48
CA THR A 307 -7.31 3.02 -2.23
C THR A 307 -7.70 3.31 -3.69
N GLY A 308 -8.78 2.69 -4.18
CA GLY A 308 -9.22 2.74 -5.58
C GLY A 308 -10.68 3.17 -5.80
N PHE A 309 -11.20 2.80 -6.99
CA PHE A 309 -12.52 3.18 -7.51
C PHE A 309 -13.60 2.08 -7.43
N SER A 310 -13.40 0.99 -6.71
CA SER A 310 -14.40 -0.06 -6.53
C SER A 310 -15.63 0.47 -5.83
N SER A 311 -16.66 0.72 -6.64
CA SER A 311 -17.99 0.96 -6.12
C SER A 311 -18.49 -0.27 -5.35
N MET A 312 -19.26 -0.06 -4.28
CA MET A 312 -19.96 -1.12 -3.54
C MET A 312 -20.77 -2.05 -4.46
N GLN A 313 -21.18 -1.57 -5.64
CA GLN A 313 -21.85 -2.36 -6.66
C GLN A 313 -20.98 -3.48 -7.24
N GLN A 314 -19.66 -3.34 -7.30
CA GLN A 314 -18.76 -4.38 -7.79
C GLN A 314 -18.57 -5.49 -6.76
N LEU A 315 -18.40 -5.14 -5.49
CA LEU A 315 -18.38 -6.10 -4.37
C LEU A 315 -19.63 -6.97 -4.35
N ALA A 316 -20.80 -6.40 -4.64
CA ALA A 316 -22.06 -7.13 -4.70
C ALA A 316 -22.20 -8.06 -5.92
N ARG A 317 -21.43 -7.85 -7.00
CA ARG A 317 -21.55 -8.60 -8.27
C ARG A 317 -20.56 -9.75 -8.38
N ILE A 318 -19.41 -9.63 -7.71
CA ILE A 318 -18.36 -10.63 -7.77
C ILE A 318 -18.47 -11.52 -6.54
N PRO A 319 -18.36 -12.84 -6.69
CA PRO A 319 -18.48 -13.79 -5.59
C PRO A 319 -17.24 -13.82 -4.68
N PHE A 320 -16.79 -12.65 -4.20
CA PHE A 320 -15.73 -12.54 -3.21
C PHE A 320 -16.11 -13.25 -1.91
N THR A 321 -15.10 -13.73 -1.21
CA THR A 321 -15.22 -14.35 0.13
C THR A 321 -14.48 -13.56 1.19
N GLU A 322 -13.54 -12.71 0.78
CA GLU A 322 -12.65 -11.98 1.64
C GLU A 322 -12.51 -10.52 1.14
N LEU A 323 -12.43 -9.58 2.08
CA LEU A 323 -12.17 -8.16 1.86
C LEU A 323 -10.94 -7.76 2.68
N LYS A 324 -9.83 -7.42 2.03
CA LYS A 324 -8.65 -6.88 2.69
C LYS A 324 -8.77 -5.36 2.78
N ILE A 325 -8.61 -4.83 3.98
CA ILE A 325 -8.66 -3.39 4.27
C ILE A 325 -7.22 -2.90 4.39
N ASP A 326 -6.86 -1.97 3.52
CA ASP A 326 -5.49 -1.46 3.41
C ASP A 326 -5.00 -0.82 4.72
N ARG A 327 -3.69 -0.92 4.94
CA ARG A 327 -2.99 -0.37 6.11
C ARG A 327 -3.30 1.10 6.34
N SER A 328 -3.49 1.91 5.29
CA SER A 328 -3.76 3.35 5.42
C SER A 328 -5.05 3.65 6.19
N PHE A 329 -6.01 2.73 6.20
CA PHE A 329 -7.26 2.85 6.96
C PHE A 329 -7.22 2.16 8.33
N VAL A 330 -6.32 1.20 8.52
CA VAL A 330 -6.21 0.42 9.77
C VAL A 330 -5.29 1.11 10.76
N HIS A 331 -4.04 1.35 10.38
CA HIS A 331 -3.03 1.82 11.31
C HIS A 331 -3.32 3.26 11.76
N GLY A 332 -3.37 3.50 13.07
CA GLY A 332 -3.63 4.83 13.62
C GLY A 332 -5.10 5.28 13.51
N ALA A 333 -6.02 4.37 13.16
CA ALA A 333 -7.46 4.65 13.21
C ALA A 333 -7.98 4.77 14.65
N HIS A 334 -7.25 4.28 15.65
CA HIS A 334 -7.63 4.39 17.06
C HIS A 334 -7.63 5.87 17.53
N ASP A 335 -6.72 6.68 17.00
CA ASP A 335 -6.56 8.11 17.34
C ASP A 335 -7.20 9.06 16.32
N ARG A 336 -7.36 8.64 15.06
CA ARG A 336 -7.87 9.49 13.98
C ARG A 336 -9.35 9.24 13.72
N LYS A 337 -10.22 10.16 14.19
CA LYS A 337 -11.69 10.04 14.06
C LYS A 337 -12.17 9.74 12.65
N ASN A 338 -11.60 10.39 11.63
CA ASN A 338 -12.02 10.18 10.24
C ASN A 338 -11.70 8.75 9.77
N LEU A 339 -10.49 8.26 10.01
CA LEU A 339 -10.12 6.88 9.67
C LEU A 339 -10.93 5.86 10.46
N ARG A 340 -11.21 6.14 11.75
CA ARG A 340 -12.07 5.29 12.57
C ARG A 340 -13.44 5.07 11.95
N VAL A 341 -14.06 6.13 11.43
CA VAL A 341 -15.37 6.06 10.76
C VAL A 341 -15.29 5.28 9.45
N ILE A 342 -14.24 5.50 8.66
CA ILE A 342 -14.04 4.79 7.38
C ILE A 342 -13.83 3.30 7.62
N LEU A 343 -12.92 2.94 8.53
CA LEU A 343 -12.64 1.56 8.92
C LEU A 343 -13.91 0.87 9.43
N GLN A 344 -14.66 1.50 10.33
CA GLN A 344 -15.91 0.94 10.84
C GLN A 344 -16.94 0.72 9.71
N SER A 345 -17.08 1.68 8.81
CA SER A 345 -18.02 1.59 7.68
C SER A 345 -17.65 0.45 6.71
N ALA A 346 -16.35 0.26 6.44
CA ALA A 346 -15.86 -0.83 5.61
C ALA A 346 -16.13 -2.21 6.24
N LEU A 347 -15.87 -2.35 7.55
CA LEU A 347 -16.15 -3.56 8.31
C LEU A 347 -17.66 -3.88 8.36
N ASP A 348 -18.49 -2.89 8.67
CA ASP A 348 -19.95 -3.05 8.72
C ASP A 348 -20.52 -3.46 7.34
N MET A 349 -20.00 -2.90 6.26
CA MET A 349 -20.39 -3.27 4.90
C MET A 349 -20.00 -4.71 4.60
N ALA A 350 -18.75 -5.09 4.87
CA ALA A 350 -18.26 -6.44 4.64
C ALA A 350 -19.08 -7.48 5.39
N GLN A 351 -19.43 -7.19 6.65
CA GLN A 351 -20.29 -8.03 7.46
C GLN A 351 -21.67 -8.23 6.81
N ARG A 352 -22.29 -7.16 6.29
CA ARG A 352 -23.59 -7.22 5.59
C ARG A 352 -23.52 -7.98 4.27
N LEU A 353 -22.35 -8.03 3.64
CA LEU A 353 -22.08 -8.82 2.45
C LEU A 353 -21.58 -10.24 2.78
N GLU A 354 -21.55 -10.61 4.06
CA GLU A 354 -21.08 -11.91 4.55
C GLU A 354 -19.63 -12.24 4.13
N LEU A 355 -18.81 -11.20 3.99
CA LEU A 355 -17.39 -11.31 3.65
C LEU A 355 -16.52 -11.46 4.90
N VAL A 356 -15.48 -12.28 4.81
CA VAL A 356 -14.41 -12.31 5.81
C VAL A 356 -13.55 -11.06 5.64
N THR A 357 -13.37 -10.27 6.69
CA THR A 357 -12.49 -9.08 6.62
C THR A 357 -11.08 -9.43 7.06
N VAL A 358 -10.08 -8.94 6.35
CA VAL A 358 -8.67 -8.95 6.78
C VAL A 358 -8.21 -7.52 6.94
N ALA A 359 -7.84 -7.11 8.15
CA ALA A 359 -7.21 -5.81 8.36
C ALA A 359 -5.70 -5.92 8.17
N GLU A 360 -5.16 -5.14 7.24
CA GLU A 360 -3.74 -5.10 6.94
C GLU A 360 -3.00 -4.04 7.77
N GLY A 361 -1.68 -4.21 7.92
CA GLY A 361 -0.85 -3.24 8.61
C GLY A 361 -1.23 -3.03 10.07
N VAL A 362 -1.61 -4.10 10.78
CA VAL A 362 -1.77 -4.03 12.25
C VAL A 362 -0.39 -3.91 12.91
N GLU A 363 -0.06 -2.72 13.41
CA GLU A 363 1.28 -2.43 13.94
C GLU A 363 1.30 -2.30 15.46
N THR A 364 0.21 -1.81 16.07
CA THR A 364 0.14 -1.57 17.52
C THR A 364 -0.99 -2.35 18.19
N MET A 365 -0.90 -2.51 19.51
CA MET A 365 -1.97 -3.15 20.27
C MET A 365 -3.27 -2.33 20.23
N GLU A 366 -3.18 -1.02 20.11
CA GLU A 366 -4.32 -0.12 19.98
C GLU A 366 -5.09 -0.37 18.67
N ASP A 367 -4.37 -0.58 17.56
CA ASP A 367 -4.99 -1.01 16.29
C ASP A 367 -5.70 -2.35 16.47
N TRP A 368 -5.04 -3.32 17.11
CA TRP A 368 -5.62 -4.64 17.39
C TRP A 368 -6.90 -4.55 18.26
N ARG A 369 -6.91 -3.72 19.30
CA ARG A 369 -8.10 -3.51 20.15
C ARG A 369 -9.25 -2.88 19.40
N LEU A 370 -8.96 -1.88 18.57
CA LEU A 370 -10.00 -1.25 17.75
C LEU A 370 -10.64 -2.26 16.80
N LEU A 371 -9.84 -3.11 16.16
CA LEU A 371 -10.33 -4.16 15.27
C LEU A 371 -11.16 -5.21 16.01
N GLN A 372 -10.81 -5.55 17.25
CA GLN A 372 -11.63 -6.41 18.11
C GLN A 372 -12.99 -5.80 18.40
N ASP A 373 -13.01 -4.51 18.77
CA ASP A 373 -14.23 -3.78 19.08
C ASP A 373 -15.16 -3.64 17.87
N PHE A 374 -14.58 -3.50 16.68
CA PHE A 374 -15.32 -3.43 15.42
C PHE A 374 -15.69 -4.79 14.83
N GLY A 375 -15.32 -5.89 15.48
CA GLY A 375 -15.69 -7.23 15.03
C GLY A 375 -14.99 -7.67 13.74
N CYS A 376 -13.79 -7.14 13.45
CA CYS A 376 -12.99 -7.60 12.33
C CYS A 376 -12.65 -9.10 12.47
N SER A 377 -12.72 -9.85 11.37
CA SER A 377 -12.47 -11.31 11.36
C SER A 377 -10.99 -11.66 11.53
N LEU A 378 -10.14 -11.17 10.63
CA LEU A 378 -8.72 -11.53 10.54
C LEU A 378 -7.83 -10.28 10.55
N GLY A 379 -6.62 -10.42 11.09
CA GLY A 379 -5.60 -9.37 11.10
C GLY A 379 -4.28 -9.87 10.52
N GLN A 380 -3.57 -8.95 9.87
CA GLN A 380 -2.24 -9.13 9.30
C GLN A 380 -1.40 -7.88 9.56
N GLY A 381 -0.14 -8.03 9.97
CA GLY A 381 0.72 -6.88 10.25
C GLY A 381 1.90 -7.20 11.17
N TYR A 382 2.77 -6.21 11.40
CA TYR A 382 4.02 -6.41 12.12
C TYR A 382 3.85 -6.69 13.62
N LEU A 383 2.72 -6.31 14.23
CA LEU A 383 2.36 -6.75 15.57
C LEU A 383 2.27 -8.29 15.66
N ILE A 384 1.79 -8.92 14.58
CA ILE A 384 1.51 -10.35 14.48
C ILE A 384 2.76 -11.09 13.99
N GLY A 385 3.24 -10.71 12.80
CA GLY A 385 4.40 -11.31 12.16
C GLY A 385 4.74 -10.62 10.84
N LYS A 386 6.04 -10.46 10.59
CA LYS A 386 6.56 -10.04 9.28
C LYS A 386 6.46 -11.21 8.28
N PRO A 387 6.49 -10.95 6.97
CA PRO A 387 6.67 -12.01 5.97
C PRO A 387 7.93 -12.82 6.28
N MET A 388 7.83 -14.14 6.32
CA MET A 388 8.94 -15.02 6.68
C MET A 388 9.05 -16.23 5.74
N PRO A 389 10.23 -16.84 5.57
CA PRO A 389 10.37 -18.07 4.82
C PRO A 389 9.59 -19.22 5.47
N ALA A 390 9.22 -20.22 4.68
CA ALA A 390 8.35 -21.32 5.12
C ALA A 390 8.86 -22.10 6.35
N ASN A 391 10.18 -22.24 6.48
CA ASN A 391 10.82 -22.97 7.59
C ASN A 391 10.73 -22.21 8.92
N GLU A 392 10.49 -20.89 8.91
CA GLU A 392 10.38 -20.08 10.11
C GLU A 392 8.96 -20.06 10.69
N LEU A 393 7.93 -20.30 9.88
CA LEU A 393 6.53 -20.26 10.32
C LEU A 393 6.24 -21.17 11.53
N PRO A 394 6.74 -22.43 11.62
CA PRO A 394 6.52 -23.26 12.80
C PRO A 394 7.17 -22.72 14.08
N LEU A 395 8.32 -22.04 13.96
CA LEU A 395 8.99 -21.42 15.10
C LEU A 395 8.23 -20.17 15.55
N TRP A 396 7.80 -19.34 14.59
CA TRP A 396 6.92 -18.22 14.85
C TRP A 396 5.64 -18.66 15.56
N LEU A 397 4.99 -19.74 15.10
CA LEU A 397 3.74 -20.26 15.70
C LEU A 397 3.92 -20.63 17.17
N LYS A 398 5.05 -21.25 17.54
CA LYS A 398 5.37 -21.56 18.96
C LYS A 398 5.54 -20.29 19.79
N GLY A 399 6.21 -19.28 19.25
CA GLY A 399 6.35 -17.97 19.91
C GLY A 399 5.01 -17.28 20.08
N HIS A 400 4.21 -17.26 19.02
CA HIS A 400 2.88 -16.66 18.96
C HIS A 400 1.89 -17.31 19.90
N HIS A 401 1.95 -18.63 20.08
CA HIS A 401 1.07 -19.34 21.01
C HIS A 401 1.19 -18.83 22.46
N ARG A 402 2.38 -18.36 22.86
CA ARG A 402 2.62 -17.76 24.19
C ARG A 402 2.01 -16.36 24.33
N ARG A 403 1.79 -15.66 23.21
CA ARG A 403 1.20 -14.31 23.17
C ARG A 403 -0.33 -14.32 23.11
N LEU A 404 -0.97 -15.48 22.92
CA LEU A 404 -2.43 -15.55 22.75
C LEU A 404 -3.21 -14.93 23.92
N SER A 405 -2.70 -15.03 25.15
CA SER A 405 -3.32 -14.40 26.32
C SER A 405 -3.35 -12.87 26.23
N GLU A 406 -2.31 -12.26 25.64
CA GLU A 406 -2.21 -10.81 25.46
C GLU A 406 -3.18 -10.32 24.37
N LEU A 407 -3.41 -11.15 23.35
CA LEU A 407 -4.24 -10.83 22.20
C LEU A 407 -5.74 -11.01 22.43
N ARG A 408 -6.16 -11.75 23.47
CA ARG A 408 -7.59 -11.93 23.78
C ARG A 408 -8.26 -10.62 24.21
N PRO A 409 -9.56 -10.42 23.92
CA PRO A 409 -10.30 -9.24 24.37
C PRO A 409 -10.19 -9.05 25.88
N LEU A 410 -9.95 -7.81 26.31
CA LEU A 410 -10.05 -7.46 27.72
C LEU A 410 -11.53 -7.53 28.10
N GLY A 411 -11.89 -8.43 29.04
CA GLY A 411 -13.27 -8.59 29.46
C GLY A 411 -13.90 -7.25 29.87
N LYS A 412 -15.14 -6.99 29.44
CA LYS A 412 -15.92 -5.81 29.87
C LYS A 412 -16.19 -5.88 31.38
N GLY A 413 -15.24 -5.46 32.22
CA GLY A 413 -15.37 -5.69 33.67
C GLY A 413 -14.30 -5.10 34.60
N ALA A 414 -13.62 -4.00 34.24
CA ALA A 414 -12.69 -3.33 35.16
C ALA A 414 -12.82 -1.79 35.14
N ALA A 415 -14.03 -1.28 34.91
CA ALA A 415 -14.36 0.13 35.05
C ALA A 415 -15.63 0.29 35.90
N THR A 416 -15.50 0.11 37.22
CA THR A 416 -16.34 0.71 38.27
C THR A 416 -15.74 0.33 39.63
N GLY A 417 -14.74 1.12 40.04
CA GLY A 417 -14.16 1.07 41.38
C GLY A 417 -13.97 2.48 41.92
N GLY A 418 -15.02 3.31 41.80
CA GLY A 418 -15.11 4.58 42.51
C GLY A 418 -15.73 4.33 43.88
N SER A 419 -14.89 4.24 44.89
CA SER A 419 -15.31 4.22 46.30
C SER A 419 -15.89 5.58 46.67
N VAL A 420 -17.08 5.55 47.25
CA VAL A 420 -17.67 6.62 48.07
C VAL A 420 -16.89 6.76 49.38
#